data_AF-R7VEV5-F1
#
_entry.id   AF-R7VEV5-F1
#
_cell.length_a   1.000
_cell.length_b   1.000
_cell.length_c   1.000
_cell.angle_alpha   90.00
_cell.angle_beta   90.00
_cell.angle_gamma   90.00
#
_symmetry.space_group_name_H-M   'P 1'
#
loop_
_entity.id
_entity.type
_entity.pdbx_description
1 polymer ?
#
loop_
_entity_poly.entity_id
_entity_poly.type
_entity_poly.pdbx_seq_one_letter_code
_entity_poly.pdbx_strand_id
1 'polypeptide(L)' 'GIVPKELKIARVLPLFKPCDRQSISNYKPISVLPILSKIFESIVVHKLNGYLE' A
#
# COMPACT_ATOMS: atom_id res chain seq x y z
N GLY A 1 0.09 20.05 7.01
CA GLY A 1 1.05 19.65 5.96
C GLY A 1 0.30 19.10 4.77
N ILE A 2 0.75 19.37 3.54
CA ILE A 2 0.12 18.90 2.31
C ILE A 2 1.01 17.80 1.72
N VAL A 3 0.44 16.60 1.51
CA VAL A 3 1.14 15.50 0.83
C VAL A 3 0.94 15.65 -0.68
N PRO A 4 2.01 15.70 -1.48
CA PRO A 4 1.93 15.85 -2.93
C PRO A 4 1.13 14.72 -3.57
N LYS A 5 0.38 15.04 -4.62
CA LYS A 5 -0.59 14.13 -5.25
C LYS A 5 0.10 12.90 -5.85
N GLU A 6 1.33 13.06 -6.32
CA GLU A 6 2.17 11.98 -6.86
C GLU A 6 2.46 10.88 -5.84
N LEU A 7 2.58 11.23 -4.55
CA LEU A 7 2.77 10.26 -3.46
C LEU A 7 1.48 9.56 -3.05
N LYS A 8 0.32 10.06 -3.47
CA LYS A 8 -1.00 9.46 -3.21
C LYS A 8 -1.43 8.49 -4.31
N ILE A 9 -0.74 8.46 -5.45
CA ILE A 9 -1.08 7.59 -6.57
C ILE A 9 -0.51 6.19 -6.31
N ALA A 10 -1.36 5.27 -5.88
CA ALA A 10 -1.01 3.85 -5.74
C ALA A 10 -1.38 3.09 -7.02
N ARG A 11 -0.54 2.14 -7.44
CA ARG A 11 -0.86 1.24 -8.55
C ARG A 11 -1.58 0.02 -8.01
N VAL A 12 -2.79 -0.25 -8.49
CA VAL A 12 -3.54 -1.45 -8.12
C VAL A 12 -3.09 -2.61 -9.00
N LEU A 13 -2.42 -3.60 -8.41
CA LEU A 13 -2.10 -4.85 -9.08
C LEU A 13 -3.07 -5.95 -8.63
N PRO A 14 -3.75 -6.63 -9.57
CA PRO A 14 -4.53 -7.81 -9.24
C PRO A 14 -3.58 -8.99 -9.00
N LEU A 15 -3.44 -9.42 -7.74
CA LEU A 15 -2.62 -10.57 -7.39
C LEU A 15 -3.46 -11.85 -7.46
N PHE A 16 -2.99 -12.81 -8.25
CA PHE A 16 -3.64 -14.10 -8.45
C PHE A 16 -3.41 -15.02 -7.25
N LYS A 17 -4.49 -15.54 -6.65
CA LYS A 17 -4.40 -16.67 -5.71
C LYS A 17 -4.24 -17.98 -6.50
N PRO A 18 -3.45 -18.96 -6.03
CA PRO A 18 -3.22 -20.24 -6.72
C PRO A 18 -4.43 -21.21 -6.63
N CYS A 19 -5.64 -20.73 -6.89
CA CYS A 19 -6.83 -21.54 -7.08
C CYS A 19 -7.53 -21.06 -8.37
N ASP A 20 -8.14 -22.00 -9.07
CA ASP A 20 -8.81 -21.91 -10.37
C ASP A 20 -8.68 -20.59 -11.16
N ARG A 21 -7.92 -20.65 -12.27
CA ARG A 21 -7.57 -19.52 -13.15
C ARG A 21 -8.76 -18.91 -13.89
N GLN A 22 -9.95 -19.52 -13.85
CA GLN A 22 -11.12 -19.06 -14.61
C GLN A 22 -12.07 -18.16 -13.82
N SER A 23 -11.88 -18.00 -12.51
CA SER A 23 -12.78 -17.17 -11.68
C SER A 23 -12.17 -15.80 -11.39
N ILE A 24 -12.78 -14.73 -11.92
CA ILE A 24 -12.43 -13.32 -11.65
C ILE A 24 -12.48 -12.98 -10.15
N SER A 25 -13.23 -13.76 -9.35
CA SER A 25 -13.28 -13.66 -7.89
C SER A 25 -11.97 -14.00 -7.17
N ASN A 26 -11.00 -14.65 -7.84
CA ASN A 26 -9.72 -15.05 -7.23
C ASN A 26 -8.62 -13.98 -7.30
N TYR A 27 -8.89 -12.81 -7.90
CA TYR A 27 -7.95 -11.69 -7.93
C TYR A 27 -8.16 -10.78 -6.73
N LYS A 28 -7.11 -10.62 -5.92
CA LYS A 28 -7.10 -9.59 -4.87
C LYS A 28 -6.46 -8.31 -5.43
N PRO A 29 -7.17 -7.17 -5.46
CA PRO A 29 -6.55 -5.90 -5.80
C PRO A 29 -5.62 -5.49 -4.64
N ILE A 30 -4.31 -5.47 -4.89
CA ILE A 30 -3.32 -4.94 -3.95
C ILE A 30 -2.88 -3.57 -4.45
N SER A 31 -3.06 -2.56 -3.61
CA SER A 31 -2.55 -1.22 -3.85
C SER A 31 -1.07 -1.18 -3.49
N VAL A 32 -0.21 -1.09 -4.50
CA VAL A 32 1.22 -0.87 -4.32
C VAL A 32 1.46 0.63 -4.26
N LEU A 33 1.76 1.12 -3.06
CA LEU A 33 2.10 2.53 -2.82
C LEU A 33 3.50 2.85 -3.38
N PRO A 34 3.74 4.09 -3.84
CA PRO A 34 5.07 4.52 -4.26
C PRO A 34 6.06 4.43 -3.09
N ILE A 35 7.32 4.08 -3.37
CA ILE A 35 8.35 3.82 -2.35
C ILE A 35 8.51 4.99 -1.36
N LEU A 36 8.40 6.23 -1.85
CA LEU A 36 8.43 7.43 -1.05
C LEU A 36 7.30 7.47 -0.02
N SER A 37 6.06 7.11 -0.39
CA SER A 37 4.94 7.04 0.55
C SER A 37 5.20 6.01 1.66
N LYS A 38 5.81 4.87 1.31
CA LYS A 38 6.14 3.81 2.27
C LYS A 38 7.25 4.23 3.25
N ILE A 39 8.23 5.00 2.79
CA ILE A 39 9.28 5.59 3.64
C ILE A 39 8.67 6.58 4.64
N PHE A 40 7.82 7.50 4.16
CA PHE A 40 7.14 8.46 5.04
C PHE A 40 6.25 7.76 6.07
N GLU A 41 5.48 6.76 5.64
CA GLU A 41 4.62 5.96 6.52
C GLU A 41 5.46 5.26 7.60
N SER A 42 6.60 4.66 7.23
CA SER A 42 7.51 4.04 8.19
C SER A 42 8.07 5.02 9.22
N ILE A 43 8.43 6.24 8.81
CA ILE A 43 8.94 7.28 9.72
C ILE A 43 7.84 7.74 10.67
N VAL A 44 6.62 7.96 10.15
CA VAL A 44 5.47 8.38 10.96
C VAL A 44 5.07 7.30 11.95
N VAL A 45 5.01 6.04 11.53
CA VAL A 45 4.73 4.89 12.41
C VAL A 45 5.80 4.76 13.48
N HIS A 46 7.07 4.86 13.13
CA HIS A 46 8.16 4.81 14.11
C HIS A 46 8.05 5.92 15.15
N LYS A 47 7.73 7.15 14.71
CA LYS A 47 7.57 8.30 15.61
C LYS A 47 6.32 8.21 16.48
N LEU A 48 5.22 7.69 15.94
CA LEU A 48 3.99 7.46 16.70
C LEU A 48 4.18 6.36 17.74
N ASN A 49 4.86 5.27 17.37
CA ASN A 49 5.09 4.17 18.29
C ASN A 49 5.96 4.61 19.47
N GLY A 50 7.01 5.40 19.21
CA GLY A 50 7.83 5.99 20.28
C GLY A 50 7.12 7.10 21.09
N TYR A 51 5.91 7.52 20.72
CA TYR A 51 5.08 8.46 21.49
C TYR A 51 3.92 7.77 22.22
N LEU A 52 3.60 6.53 21.83
CA LEU A 52 2.57 5.69 22.47
C LEU A 52 3.16 4.75 23.54
N GLU A 53 4.48 4.67 23.66
CA GLU A 53 5.19 4.08 24.82
C GLU A 53 5.26 5.06 25.99
#